data_AF-A0A7G1H2E8-F1
#
_entry.id   AF-A0A7G1H2E8-F1
#
_cell.length_a   1.000
_cell.length_b   1.000
_cell.length_c   1.000
_cell.angle_alpha   90.00
_cell.angle_beta   90.00
_cell.angle_gamma   90.00
#
_symmetry.space_group_name_H-M   'P 1'
#
loop_
_entity.id
_entity.type
_entity.pdbx_description
1 polymer ?
#
loop_
_entity_poly.entity_id
_entity_poly.type
_entity_poly.pdbx_seq_one_letter_code
_entity_poly.pdbx_strand_id
1 'polypeptide(L)'
;MIFFMSLVGFLLVPSFSFAWGPLTHIYLGSEIYSYAPLIPAGIMALLRKYRQDFLYGNLMADMILGKKYLPDDKSSHSWDMGLRLMEQAKKGSEKAFVYGYLSHLAADTVAHEALTEDKWNIGHAWIEMKADSLINKTYWLESMTINMAVQRRNDRFLENSLDRFIFSFNTNKRIYKGMVFLSVFNKQRKRGVDKNYIRSLHEESIFNILDLLQNGENASVLKKSPL
;
A
#
# COMPACT_ATOMS: atom_id res chain seq x y z
N MET A 1 -20.14 -2.44 -27.92
CA MET A 1 -19.00 -1.50 -27.81
C MET A 1 -19.21 -0.46 -26.72
N ILE A 2 -20.34 0.26 -26.72
CA ILE A 2 -20.68 1.26 -25.67
C ILE A 2 -20.72 0.64 -24.27
N PHE A 3 -21.37 -0.51 -24.09
CA PHE A 3 -21.44 -1.19 -22.78
C PHE A 3 -20.06 -1.62 -22.23
N PHE A 4 -19.14 -2.01 -23.11
CA PHE A 4 -17.77 -2.39 -22.74
C PHE A 4 -16.94 -1.15 -22.36
N MET A 5 -17.11 -0.04 -23.09
CA MET A 5 -16.47 1.24 -22.75
C MET A 5 -17.06 1.86 -21.48
N SER A 6 -18.36 1.69 -21.22
CA SER A 6 -19.01 2.11 -19.97
C SER A 6 -18.55 1.26 -18.78
N LEU A 7 -18.35 -0.05 -18.97
CA LEU A 7 -17.83 -0.95 -17.93
C LEU A 7 -16.36 -0.65 -17.60
N VAL A 8 -15.53 -0.44 -18.63
CA VAL A 8 -14.14 0.01 -18.46
C VAL A 8 -14.12 1.40 -17.82
N GLY A 9 -14.99 2.31 -18.25
CA GLY A 9 -15.15 3.64 -17.65
C GLY A 9 -15.55 3.59 -16.17
N PHE A 10 -16.47 2.69 -15.79
CA PHE A 10 -16.91 2.49 -14.41
C PHE A 10 -15.82 1.86 -13.53
N LEU A 11 -15.00 0.95 -14.07
CA LEU A 11 -13.81 0.41 -13.39
C LEU A 11 -12.66 1.42 -13.27
N LEU A 12 -12.68 2.48 -14.09
CA LEU A 12 -11.70 3.57 -14.07
C LEU A 12 -12.16 4.78 -13.24
N VAL A 13 -13.39 4.78 -12.72
CA VAL A 13 -13.78 5.73 -11.67
C VAL A 13 -13.05 5.25 -10.41
N PRO A 14 -12.11 6.03 -9.85
CA PRO A 14 -11.53 5.71 -8.56
C PRO A 14 -12.70 5.60 -7.59
N SER A 15 -12.98 4.40 -7.07
CA SER A 15 -13.81 4.30 -5.87
C SER A 15 -13.12 5.17 -4.83
N PHE A 16 -13.86 6.05 -4.15
CA PHE A 16 -13.34 6.88 -3.06
C PHE A 16 -12.66 5.96 -2.03
N SER A 17 -11.34 5.82 -2.16
CA SER A 17 -10.48 5.27 -1.13
C SER A 17 -9.88 6.46 -0.42
N PHE A 18 -9.63 6.31 0.86
CA PHE A 18 -8.93 7.28 1.67
C PHE A 18 -7.49 6.79 1.87
N ALA A 19 -6.77 6.53 0.77
CA ALA A 19 -5.53 5.76 0.78
C ALA A 19 -4.52 6.32 -0.22
N TRP A 20 -3.24 6.01 -0.08
CA TRP A 20 -2.28 6.46 -1.08
C TRP A 20 -2.43 5.71 -2.41
N GLY A 21 -1.98 6.36 -3.49
CA GLY A 21 -1.87 5.70 -4.78
C GLY A 21 -0.74 4.66 -4.81
N PRO A 22 -0.77 3.71 -5.76
CA PRO A 22 0.19 2.62 -5.82
C PRO A 22 1.65 3.09 -6.04
N LEU A 23 1.87 4.23 -6.73
CA LEU A 23 3.23 4.77 -6.87
C LEU A 23 3.75 5.36 -5.57
N THR A 24 2.88 6.01 -4.82
CA THR A 24 3.22 6.56 -3.51
C THR A 24 3.58 5.44 -2.54
N HIS A 25 2.86 4.32 -2.53
CA HIS A 25 3.24 3.18 -1.69
C HIS A 25 4.61 2.60 -2.07
N ILE A 26 4.88 2.32 -3.35
CA ILE A 26 6.20 1.78 -3.73
C ILE A 26 7.33 2.77 -3.41
N TYR A 27 7.08 4.08 -3.56
CA TYR A 27 8.00 5.13 -3.13
C TYR A 27 8.28 5.06 -1.63
N LEU A 28 7.23 5.14 -0.80
CA LEU A 28 7.37 5.15 0.66
C LEU A 28 8.10 3.89 1.17
N GLY A 29 7.72 2.71 0.68
CA GLY A 29 8.38 1.46 1.04
C GLY A 29 9.86 1.45 0.62
N SER A 30 10.18 2.01 -0.53
CA SER A 30 11.57 2.07 -1.01
C SER A 30 12.42 3.09 -0.24
N GLU A 31 11.83 4.20 0.21
CA GLU A 31 12.53 5.23 0.97
C GLU A 31 12.90 4.79 2.39
N ILE A 32 12.20 3.83 2.98
CA ILE A 32 12.54 3.28 4.31
C ILE A 32 13.99 2.81 4.41
N TYR A 33 14.58 2.34 3.30
CA TYR A 33 15.99 1.91 3.28
C TYR A 33 16.98 3.07 3.50
N SER A 34 16.59 4.31 3.19
CA SER A 34 17.37 5.53 3.45
C SER A 34 17.38 5.90 4.94
N TYR A 35 16.43 5.38 5.73
CA TYR A 35 16.30 5.59 7.17
C TYR A 35 16.84 4.41 7.99
N ALA A 36 17.68 3.55 7.39
CA ALA A 36 18.22 2.36 8.02
C ALA A 36 18.79 2.55 9.45
N PRO A 37 19.47 3.66 9.81
CA PRO A 37 19.96 3.88 11.18
C PRO A 37 18.85 4.00 12.24
N LEU A 38 17.62 4.31 11.84
CA LEU A 38 16.47 4.47 12.73
C LEU A 38 15.68 3.16 12.92
N ILE A 39 16.03 2.10 12.18
CA ILE A 39 15.31 0.82 12.20
C ILE A 39 16.12 -0.19 13.00
N PRO A 40 15.51 -1.00 13.90
CA PRO A 40 16.21 -2.03 14.63
C PRO A 40 17.04 -2.93 13.69
N ALA A 41 18.31 -3.15 14.02
CA ALA A 41 19.27 -3.77 13.10
C ALA A 41 18.81 -5.15 12.57
N GLY A 42 18.15 -5.95 13.41
CA GLY A 42 17.59 -7.25 13.02
C GLY A 42 16.48 -7.13 11.96
N ILE A 43 15.59 -6.15 12.11
CA ILE A 43 14.53 -5.86 11.14
C ILE A 43 15.16 -5.33 9.86
N MET A 44 16.06 -4.36 9.94
CA MET A 44 16.72 -3.81 8.75
C MET A 44 17.51 -4.88 7.97
N ALA A 45 18.19 -5.80 8.66
CA ALA A 45 18.89 -6.93 8.03
C ALA A 45 17.90 -7.87 7.31
N LEU A 46 16.76 -8.16 7.94
CA LEU A 46 15.68 -8.94 7.34
C LEU A 46 15.12 -8.26 6.08
N LEU A 47 14.79 -6.96 6.16
CA LEU A 47 14.25 -6.19 5.05
C LEU A 47 15.25 -6.13 3.88
N ARG A 48 16.54 -5.90 4.14
CA ARG A 48 17.58 -5.93 3.09
C ARG A 48 17.68 -7.30 2.42
N LYS A 49 17.65 -8.38 3.20
CA LYS A 49 17.73 -9.75 2.67
C LYS A 49 16.54 -10.12 1.79
N TYR A 50 15.35 -9.63 2.13
CA TYR A 50 14.08 -9.95 1.48
C TYR A 50 13.39 -8.70 0.90
N ARG A 51 14.19 -7.80 0.29
CA ARG A 51 13.73 -6.48 -0.16
C ARG A 51 12.52 -6.56 -1.08
N GLN A 52 12.53 -7.48 -2.05
CA GLN A 52 11.41 -7.64 -2.96
C GLN A 52 10.16 -8.20 -2.29
N ASP A 53 10.29 -9.03 -1.24
CA ASP A 53 9.13 -9.50 -0.47
C ASP A 53 8.49 -8.36 0.31
N PHE A 54 9.32 -7.54 0.96
CA PHE A 54 8.86 -6.33 1.64
C PHE A 54 8.15 -5.37 0.69
N LEU A 55 8.78 -5.01 -0.43
CA LEU A 55 8.15 -4.12 -1.41
C LEU A 55 6.86 -4.71 -1.99
N TYR A 56 6.81 -6.03 -2.19
CA TYR A 56 5.60 -6.70 -2.67
C TYR A 56 4.48 -6.69 -1.62
N GLY A 57 4.81 -6.91 -0.35
CA GLY A 57 3.87 -6.80 0.76
C GLY A 57 3.30 -5.39 0.90
N ASN A 58 4.13 -4.38 0.69
CA ASN A 58 3.73 -2.95 0.74
C ASN A 58 2.77 -2.53 -0.39
N LEU A 59 2.55 -3.39 -1.38
CA LEU A 59 1.56 -3.20 -2.44
C LEU A 59 0.34 -4.13 -2.27
N MET A 60 0.37 -5.02 -1.29
CA MET A 60 -0.54 -6.16 -1.25
C MET A 60 -1.95 -5.80 -0.80
N ALA A 61 -2.11 -4.91 0.18
CA ALA A 61 -3.44 -4.62 0.74
C ALA A 61 -4.41 -4.09 -0.33
N ASP A 62 -3.92 -3.33 -1.31
CA ASP A 62 -4.66 -2.89 -2.51
C ASP A 62 -4.98 -4.00 -3.51
N MET A 63 -4.16 -5.05 -3.58
CA MET A 63 -4.39 -6.20 -4.46
C MET A 63 -5.49 -7.13 -3.91
N ILE A 64 -5.87 -6.99 -2.64
CA ILE A 64 -6.92 -7.77 -2.00
C ILE A 64 -8.25 -7.01 -2.14
N LEU A 65 -9.04 -7.30 -3.18
CA LEU A 65 -10.41 -6.79 -3.32
C LEU A 65 -11.44 -7.78 -2.72
N GLY A 66 -12.30 -7.25 -1.85
CA GLY A 66 -13.46 -7.94 -1.26
C GLY A 66 -14.39 -7.01 -0.45
N LYS A 67 -14.24 -5.68 -0.61
CA LYS A 67 -14.69 -4.65 0.33
C LYS A 67 -16.22 -4.56 0.56
N LYS A 68 -17.06 -5.07 -0.34
CA LYS A 68 -18.50 -4.69 -0.31
C LYS A 68 -19.37 -5.50 0.66
N TYR A 69 -18.89 -6.63 1.20
CA TYR A 69 -19.70 -7.53 2.04
C TYR A 69 -18.95 -8.16 3.21
N LEU A 70 -17.73 -7.69 3.52
CA LEU A 70 -16.96 -8.19 4.66
C LEU A 70 -17.06 -7.20 5.82
N PRO A 71 -17.21 -7.67 7.08
CA PRO A 71 -17.11 -6.81 8.26
C PRO A 71 -15.71 -6.18 8.36
N ASP A 72 -15.60 -5.03 9.02
CA ASP A 72 -14.40 -4.15 9.01
C ASP A 72 -13.12 -4.87 9.48
N ASP A 73 -13.24 -5.81 10.42
CA ASP A 73 -12.16 -6.67 10.93
C ASP A 73 -11.58 -7.64 9.88
N LYS A 74 -12.30 -7.84 8.78
CA LYS A 74 -11.92 -8.65 7.62
C LYS A 74 -11.52 -7.83 6.40
N SER A 75 -11.50 -6.50 6.52
CA SER A 75 -10.93 -5.65 5.48
C SER A 75 -9.45 -5.93 5.29
N SER A 76 -8.94 -5.82 4.06
CA SER A 76 -7.50 -5.87 3.83
C SER A 76 -6.79 -4.70 4.51
N HIS A 77 -7.46 -3.58 4.69
CA HIS A 77 -6.88 -2.41 5.33
C HIS A 77 -7.16 -2.42 6.84
N SER A 78 -7.00 -3.56 7.51
CA SER A 78 -7.16 -3.67 8.98
C SER A 78 -5.84 -4.08 9.65
N TRP A 79 -5.56 -3.46 10.81
CA TRP A 79 -4.40 -3.83 11.62
C TRP A 79 -4.44 -5.29 12.05
N ASP A 80 -5.63 -5.78 12.45
CA ASP A 80 -5.82 -7.17 12.86
C ASP A 80 -5.42 -8.15 11.75
N MET A 81 -5.70 -7.85 10.47
CA MET A 81 -5.25 -8.69 9.38
C MET A 81 -3.73 -8.73 9.30
N GLY A 82 -3.06 -7.57 9.31
CA GLY A 82 -1.61 -7.49 9.24
C GLY A 82 -0.92 -8.19 10.43
N LEU A 83 -1.44 -8.02 11.64
CA LEU A 83 -0.91 -8.64 12.85
C LEU A 83 -1.11 -10.16 12.85
N ARG A 84 -2.28 -10.66 12.44
CA ARG A 84 -2.51 -12.11 12.24
C ARG A 84 -1.56 -12.70 11.20
N LEU A 85 -1.28 -11.99 10.11
CA LEU A 85 -0.29 -12.43 9.12
C LEU A 85 1.11 -12.51 9.74
N MET A 86 1.46 -11.58 10.64
CA MET A 86 2.76 -11.56 11.31
C MET A 86 2.92 -12.76 12.25
N GLU A 87 1.87 -13.09 13.03
CA GLU A 87 1.84 -14.26 13.91
C GLU A 87 2.03 -15.58 13.13
N GLN A 88 1.45 -15.66 11.92
CA GLN A 88 1.53 -16.84 11.07
C GLN A 88 2.84 -16.95 10.27
N ALA A 89 3.59 -15.84 10.12
CA ALA A 89 4.81 -15.79 9.32
C ALA A 89 5.97 -16.58 9.98
N LYS A 90 6.40 -17.66 9.33
CA LYS A 90 7.45 -18.55 9.85
C LYS A 90 8.80 -18.28 9.23
N LYS A 91 8.83 -17.91 7.94
CA LYS A 91 10.07 -17.66 7.19
C LYS A 91 10.43 -16.18 7.21
N GLY A 92 11.73 -15.89 7.06
CA GLY A 92 12.20 -14.50 6.96
C GLY A 92 11.57 -13.72 5.80
N SER A 93 11.35 -14.37 4.65
CA SER A 93 10.66 -13.75 3.51
C SER A 93 9.21 -13.39 3.81
N GLU A 94 8.50 -14.26 4.54
CA GLU A 94 7.10 -14.03 4.95
C GLU A 94 7.05 -12.86 5.93
N LYS A 95 7.95 -12.83 6.94
CA LYS A 95 8.03 -11.70 7.89
C LYS A 95 8.33 -10.37 7.18
N ALA A 96 9.27 -10.36 6.24
CA ALA A 96 9.58 -9.17 5.45
C ALA A 96 8.37 -8.72 4.62
N PHE A 97 7.65 -9.65 4.00
CA PHE A 97 6.40 -9.37 3.30
C PHE A 97 5.35 -8.75 4.23
N VAL A 98 5.14 -9.29 5.43
CA VAL A 98 4.18 -8.74 6.37
C VAL A 98 4.61 -7.37 6.90
N TYR A 99 5.90 -7.12 7.14
CA TYR A 99 6.37 -5.77 7.44
C TYR A 99 6.06 -4.77 6.32
N GLY A 100 6.15 -5.21 5.06
CA GLY A 100 5.69 -4.42 3.93
C GLY A 100 4.20 -4.13 4.01
N TYR A 101 3.39 -5.16 4.25
CA TYR A 101 1.94 -5.03 4.41
C TYR A 101 1.55 -4.03 5.50
N LEU A 102 2.16 -4.13 6.69
CA LEU A 102 1.90 -3.22 7.80
C LEU A 102 2.41 -1.80 7.50
N SER A 103 3.50 -1.65 6.75
CA SER A 103 4.01 -0.33 6.31
C SER A 103 3.02 0.38 5.38
N HIS A 104 2.33 -0.38 4.52
CA HIS A 104 1.25 0.15 3.69
C HIS A 104 0.12 0.72 4.57
N LEU A 105 -0.35 -0.06 5.56
CA LEU A 105 -1.38 0.41 6.50
C LEU A 105 -0.92 1.65 7.27
N ALA A 106 0.33 1.68 7.73
CA ALA A 106 0.87 2.83 8.44
C ALA A 106 0.87 4.10 7.60
N ALA A 107 1.20 3.99 6.30
CA ALA A 107 1.12 5.11 5.37
C ALA A 107 -0.33 5.58 5.16
N ASP A 108 -1.26 4.64 5.03
CA ASP A 108 -2.67 4.94 4.80
C ASP A 108 -3.36 5.62 5.97
N THR A 109 -2.87 5.48 7.20
CA THR A 109 -3.39 6.30 8.32
C THR A 109 -3.25 7.81 8.06
N VAL A 110 -2.17 8.23 7.41
CA VAL A 110 -1.93 9.65 7.07
C VAL A 110 -2.79 10.10 5.92
N ALA A 111 -2.92 9.26 4.88
CA ALA A 111 -3.86 9.52 3.81
C ALA A 111 -5.28 9.65 4.37
N HIS A 112 -5.70 8.68 5.18
CA HIS A 112 -7.03 8.68 5.78
C HIS A 112 -7.29 9.93 6.64
N GLU A 113 -6.40 10.30 7.56
CA GLU A 113 -6.55 11.51 8.38
C GLU A 113 -6.61 12.79 7.52
N ALA A 114 -5.65 12.97 6.61
CA ALA A 114 -5.61 14.16 5.74
C ALA A 114 -6.84 14.27 4.83
N LEU A 115 -7.39 13.13 4.40
CA LEU A 115 -8.53 13.07 3.50
C LEU A 115 -9.88 13.14 4.25
N THR A 116 -9.97 12.67 5.49
CA THR A 116 -11.20 12.80 6.30
C THR A 116 -11.39 14.20 6.87
N GLU A 117 -10.32 14.93 7.16
CA GLU A 117 -10.39 16.33 7.59
C GLU A 117 -10.86 17.27 6.46
N ASP A 118 -10.50 16.96 5.21
CA ASP A 118 -10.92 17.70 4.01
C ASP A 118 -12.33 17.24 3.54
N LYS A 119 -13.37 17.97 3.99
CA LYS A 119 -14.82 17.69 3.78
C LYS A 119 -15.34 17.64 2.32
N TRP A 120 -14.50 17.52 1.30
CA TRP A 120 -14.90 17.52 -0.11
C TRP A 120 -14.48 16.22 -0.83
N ASN A 121 -15.46 15.36 -1.14
CA ASN A 121 -15.28 14.08 -1.84
C ASN A 121 -14.47 14.16 -3.15
N ILE A 122 -14.40 15.32 -3.80
CA ILE A 122 -13.62 15.50 -5.04
C ILE A 122 -12.14 15.74 -4.70
N GLY A 123 -11.80 16.40 -3.59
CA GLY A 123 -10.42 16.71 -3.20
C GLY A 123 -9.54 15.47 -3.03
N HIS A 124 -10.14 14.34 -2.64
CA HIS A 124 -9.43 13.12 -2.29
C HIS A 124 -8.70 12.47 -3.44
N ALA A 125 -9.43 12.18 -4.53
CA ALA A 125 -8.82 11.67 -5.74
C ALA A 125 -7.77 12.65 -6.32
N TRP A 126 -7.94 13.96 -6.11
CA TRP A 126 -6.93 14.94 -6.53
C TRP A 126 -5.67 14.90 -5.69
N ILE A 127 -5.75 14.67 -4.38
CA ILE A 127 -4.58 14.51 -3.48
C ILE A 127 -3.80 13.25 -3.88
N GLU A 128 -4.47 12.10 -3.97
CA GLU A 128 -3.85 10.82 -4.36
C GLU A 128 -3.19 10.92 -5.74
N MET A 129 -3.94 11.42 -6.74
CA MET A 129 -3.40 11.59 -8.09
C MET A 129 -2.27 12.62 -8.12
N LYS A 130 -2.33 13.67 -7.30
CA LYS A 130 -1.24 14.65 -7.22
C LYS A 130 0.00 14.00 -6.63
N ALA A 131 -0.13 13.28 -5.52
CA ALA A 131 0.95 12.56 -4.85
C ALA A 131 1.66 11.59 -5.80
N ASP A 132 0.92 10.69 -6.45
CA ASP A 132 1.48 9.75 -7.43
C ASP A 132 2.17 10.48 -8.60
N SER A 133 1.64 11.63 -9.05
CA SER A 133 2.25 12.41 -10.13
C SER A 133 3.58 13.09 -9.77
N LEU A 134 3.92 13.18 -8.47
CA LEU A 134 5.18 13.71 -7.98
C LEU A 134 6.26 12.63 -7.86
N ILE A 135 5.88 11.35 -7.89
CA ILE A 135 6.81 10.23 -7.74
C ILE A 135 7.57 9.96 -9.04
N ASN A 136 8.86 9.68 -8.92
CA ASN A 136 9.70 9.33 -10.07
C ASN A 136 9.28 7.97 -10.66
N LYS A 137 9.25 7.88 -12.00
CA LYS A 137 8.91 6.65 -12.72
C LYS A 137 9.88 5.49 -12.46
N THR A 138 11.05 5.73 -11.88
CA THR A 138 11.96 4.67 -11.41
C THR A 138 11.27 3.74 -10.40
N TYR A 139 10.43 4.26 -9.50
CA TYR A 139 9.70 3.42 -8.54
C TYR A 139 8.61 2.57 -9.22
N TRP A 140 8.02 3.07 -10.32
CA TRP A 140 7.14 2.25 -11.15
C TRP A 140 7.88 1.03 -11.71
N LEU A 141 9.09 1.24 -12.27
CA LEU A 141 9.92 0.13 -12.76
C LEU A 141 10.27 -0.86 -11.64
N GLU A 142 10.54 -0.36 -10.43
CA GLU A 142 10.80 -1.19 -9.26
C GLU A 142 9.61 -2.11 -8.95
N SER A 143 8.38 -1.59 -8.94
CA SER A 143 7.17 -2.40 -8.75
C SER A 143 7.00 -3.48 -9.85
N MET A 144 7.33 -3.15 -11.10
CA MET A 144 7.16 -4.06 -12.24
C MET A 144 8.25 -5.13 -12.33
N THR A 145 9.40 -4.89 -11.71
CA THR A 145 10.57 -5.78 -11.74
C THR A 145 10.64 -6.73 -10.54
N ILE A 146 9.66 -6.70 -9.64
CA ILE A 146 9.51 -7.68 -8.56
C ILE A 146 9.45 -9.09 -9.15
N ASN A 147 10.35 -9.97 -8.73
CA ASN A 147 10.53 -11.28 -9.32
C ASN A 147 9.26 -12.14 -9.20
N MET A 148 8.93 -12.88 -10.26
CA MET A 148 7.72 -13.72 -10.31
C MET A 148 7.70 -14.80 -9.22
N ALA A 149 8.84 -15.37 -8.84
CA ALA A 149 8.94 -16.33 -7.75
C ALA A 149 8.65 -15.69 -6.38
N VAL A 150 9.06 -14.43 -6.19
CA VAL A 150 8.72 -13.63 -5.00
C VAL A 150 7.22 -13.39 -4.93
N GLN A 151 6.62 -12.97 -6.06
CA GLN A 151 5.17 -12.80 -6.14
C GLN A 151 4.44 -14.11 -5.78
N ARG A 152 4.77 -15.22 -6.46
CA ARG A 152 4.09 -16.51 -6.27
C ARG A 152 4.22 -17.07 -4.85
N ARG A 153 5.38 -16.93 -4.20
CA ARG A 153 5.56 -17.47 -2.84
C ARG A 153 4.77 -16.69 -1.80
N ASN A 154 4.69 -15.37 -1.96
CA ASN A 154 3.96 -14.49 -1.03
C ASN A 154 2.46 -14.55 -1.29
N ASP A 155 2.03 -14.68 -2.54
CA ASP A 155 0.63 -14.98 -2.89
C ASP A 155 0.17 -16.27 -2.19
N ARG A 156 0.98 -17.34 -2.28
CA ARG A 156 0.67 -18.62 -1.63
C ARG A 156 0.64 -18.50 -0.11
N PHE A 157 1.56 -17.74 0.48
CA PHE A 157 1.56 -17.47 1.92
C PHE A 157 0.24 -16.80 2.32
N LEU A 158 -0.12 -15.73 1.62
CA LEU A 158 -1.36 -14.98 1.87
C LEU A 158 -2.61 -15.86 1.68
N GLU A 159 -2.71 -16.63 0.60
CA GLU A 159 -3.81 -17.56 0.34
C GLU A 159 -3.98 -18.61 1.43
N ASN A 160 -2.87 -19.11 2.00
CA ASN A 160 -2.91 -20.08 3.10
C ASN A 160 -3.24 -19.44 4.45
N SER A 161 -2.99 -18.14 4.59
CA SER A 161 -3.16 -17.39 5.83
C SER A 161 -4.54 -16.75 5.98
N LEU A 162 -5.28 -16.60 4.88
CA LEU A 162 -6.61 -16.02 4.84
C LEU A 162 -7.68 -17.11 4.82
N ASP A 163 -8.78 -16.89 5.55
CA ASP A 163 -9.98 -17.72 5.42
C ASP A 163 -10.55 -17.63 3.99
N ARG A 164 -11.34 -18.63 3.59
CA ARG A 164 -11.91 -18.87 2.24
C ARG A 164 -12.73 -17.70 1.62
N PHE A 165 -12.78 -16.53 2.25
CA PHE A 165 -13.60 -15.39 1.84
C PHE A 165 -12.96 -14.48 0.78
N ILE A 166 -11.68 -14.66 0.43
CA ILE A 166 -11.00 -13.83 -0.61
C ILE A 166 -11.02 -14.53 -1.98
N PHE A 167 -12.21 -14.89 -2.46
CA PHE A 167 -12.40 -15.41 -3.82
C PHE A 167 -12.37 -14.26 -4.82
N SER A 168 -11.16 -13.86 -5.25
CA SER A 168 -10.87 -13.09 -6.48
C SER A 168 -9.37 -12.69 -6.58
N PHE A 169 -8.49 -13.14 -5.68
CA PHE A 169 -7.10 -12.67 -5.56
C PHE A 169 -6.36 -12.50 -6.90
N ASN A 170 -6.39 -13.52 -7.77
CA ASN A 170 -5.73 -13.45 -9.07
C ASN A 170 -6.34 -12.43 -10.04
N THR A 171 -7.66 -12.25 -10.03
CA THR A 171 -8.36 -11.22 -10.84
C THR A 171 -8.06 -9.83 -10.32
N ASN A 172 -8.08 -9.65 -9.00
CA ASN A 172 -7.79 -8.39 -8.33
C ASN A 172 -6.35 -7.94 -8.57
N LYS A 173 -5.40 -8.87 -8.46
CA LYS A 173 -4.00 -8.65 -8.79
C LYS A 173 -3.80 -8.19 -10.23
N ARG A 174 -4.60 -8.71 -11.18
CA ARG A 174 -4.56 -8.26 -12.58
C ARG A 174 -5.08 -6.82 -12.72
N ILE A 175 -6.15 -6.47 -12.02
CA ILE A 175 -6.71 -5.10 -12.00
C ILE A 175 -5.68 -4.13 -11.41
N TYR A 176 -5.10 -4.46 -10.26
CA TYR A 176 -4.08 -3.63 -9.60
C TYR A 176 -2.85 -3.41 -10.50
N LYS A 177 -2.35 -4.46 -11.16
CA LYS A 177 -1.27 -4.30 -12.16
C LYS A 177 -1.65 -3.32 -13.27
N GLY A 178 -2.93 -3.31 -13.67
CA GLY A 178 -3.48 -2.30 -14.59
C GLY A 178 -3.44 -0.88 -14.00
N MET A 179 -3.82 -0.70 -12.73
CA MET A 179 -3.76 0.60 -12.04
C MET A 179 -2.32 1.11 -11.92
N VAL A 180 -1.39 0.25 -11.50
CA VAL A 180 0.06 0.57 -11.49
C VAL A 180 0.52 0.93 -12.89
N PHE A 181 0.13 0.18 -13.93
CA PHE A 181 0.47 0.54 -15.31
C PHE A 181 -0.11 1.91 -15.72
N LEU A 182 -1.33 2.25 -15.33
CA LEU A 182 -1.95 3.54 -15.66
C LEU A 182 -1.32 4.71 -14.90
N SER A 183 -0.84 4.49 -13.68
CA SER A 183 -0.20 5.51 -12.85
C SER A 183 1.03 6.15 -13.53
N VAL A 184 1.75 5.40 -14.39
CA VAL A 184 2.93 5.91 -15.12
C VAL A 184 2.58 7.02 -16.12
N PHE A 185 1.31 7.09 -16.55
CA PHE A 185 0.79 8.12 -17.45
C PHE A 185 0.28 9.35 -16.70
N ASN A 186 0.23 9.31 -15.37
CA ASN A 186 -0.15 10.44 -14.54
C ASN A 186 0.95 11.52 -14.59
N LYS A 187 0.77 12.51 -15.47
CA LYS A 187 1.72 13.62 -15.63
C LYS A 187 1.66 14.54 -14.42
N GLN A 188 2.81 15.09 -14.04
CA GLN A 188 2.92 16.07 -12.97
C GLN A 188 1.92 17.22 -13.18
N ARG A 189 1.00 17.38 -12.23
CA ARG A 189 -0.04 18.42 -12.32
C ARG A 189 0.49 19.74 -11.77
N LYS A 190 0.43 20.81 -12.58
CA LYS A 190 0.88 22.17 -12.16
C LYS A 190 -0.12 22.88 -11.24
N ARG A 191 -1.42 22.60 -11.39
CA ARG A 191 -2.51 23.14 -10.54
C ARG A 191 -3.01 22.07 -9.57
N GLY A 192 -3.76 22.46 -8.54
CA GLY A 192 -4.28 21.58 -7.48
C GLY A 192 -3.51 21.75 -6.17
N VAL A 193 -3.46 20.69 -5.36
CA VAL A 193 -2.85 20.66 -4.02
C VAL A 193 -1.37 21.04 -4.05
N ASP A 194 -0.95 21.79 -3.02
CA ASP A 194 0.43 22.26 -2.87
C ASP A 194 1.40 21.08 -2.72
N LYS A 195 2.55 21.17 -3.40
CA LYS A 195 3.55 20.10 -3.40
C LYS A 195 4.24 19.98 -2.04
N ASN A 196 4.41 21.07 -1.31
CA ASN A 196 5.06 21.02 0.00
C ASN A 196 4.13 20.34 1.02
N TYR A 197 2.83 20.61 0.95
CA TYR A 197 1.84 19.87 1.73
C TYR A 197 1.85 18.37 1.43
N ILE A 198 1.86 17.96 0.15
CA ILE A 198 1.98 16.53 -0.18
C ILE A 198 3.29 15.93 0.35
N ARG A 199 4.40 16.67 0.30
CA ARG A 199 5.68 16.20 0.85
C ARG A 199 5.61 16.03 2.37
N SER A 200 4.97 16.94 3.10
CA SER A 200 4.82 16.78 4.55
C SER A 200 3.98 15.54 4.90
N LEU A 201 2.94 15.25 4.12
CA LEU A 201 2.17 14.01 4.29
C LEU A 201 2.99 12.75 3.99
N HIS A 202 3.88 12.78 2.98
CA HIS A 202 4.80 11.67 2.75
C HIS A 202 5.81 11.49 3.90
N GLU A 203 6.34 12.59 4.45
CA GLU A 203 7.25 12.55 5.59
C GLU A 203 6.56 11.99 6.85
N GLU A 204 5.32 12.39 7.11
CA GLU A 204 4.49 11.82 8.16
C GLU A 204 4.20 10.33 7.93
N SER A 205 3.95 9.93 6.68
CA SER A 205 3.77 8.51 6.32
C SER A 205 5.04 7.69 6.63
N ILE A 206 6.23 8.23 6.32
CA ILE A 206 7.51 7.61 6.70
C ILE A 206 7.64 7.53 8.22
N PHE A 207 7.29 8.59 8.96
CA PHE A 207 7.32 8.59 10.42
C PHE A 207 6.45 7.46 11.00
N ASN A 208 5.22 7.30 10.51
CA ASN A 208 4.31 6.25 10.96
C ASN A 208 4.83 4.84 10.63
N ILE A 209 5.44 4.65 9.46
CA ILE A 209 6.11 3.38 9.13
C ILE A 209 7.29 3.12 10.07
N LEU A 210 8.10 4.14 10.37
CA LEU A 210 9.24 4.00 11.26
C LEU A 210 8.81 3.69 12.70
N ASP A 211 7.76 4.33 13.21
CA ASP A 211 7.15 4.02 14.51
C ASP A 211 6.75 2.53 14.59
N LEU A 212 6.05 2.03 13.57
CA LEU A 212 5.71 0.62 13.44
C LEU A 212 6.95 -0.30 13.44
N LEU A 213 7.95 0.00 12.61
CA LEU A 213 9.15 -0.84 12.50
C LEU A 213 10.01 -0.82 13.77
N GLN A 214 9.98 0.27 14.54
CA GLN A 214 10.72 0.40 15.80
C GLN A 214 10.00 -0.29 16.96
N ASN A 215 8.68 -0.11 17.04
CA ASN A 215 7.91 -0.42 18.25
C ASN A 215 6.97 -1.62 18.11
N GLY A 216 6.78 -2.15 16.89
CA GLY A 216 5.93 -3.32 16.63
C GLY A 216 4.51 -3.12 17.13
N GLU A 217 4.01 -4.05 17.95
CA GLU A 217 2.68 -4.00 18.57
C GLU A 217 2.47 -2.82 19.54
N ASN A 218 3.54 -2.15 19.98
CA ASN A 218 3.46 -0.98 20.85
C ASN A 218 3.48 0.34 20.06
N ALA A 219 3.51 0.30 18.72
CA ALA A 219 3.56 1.50 17.91
C ALA A 219 2.31 2.37 18.07
N SER A 220 2.51 3.68 18.16
CA SER A 220 1.43 4.65 18.31
C SER A 220 0.50 4.70 17.11
N VAL A 221 1.03 4.44 15.91
CA VAL A 221 0.27 4.40 14.64
C VAL A 221 -0.86 3.36 14.66
N LEU A 222 -0.76 2.28 15.45
CA LEU A 222 -1.81 1.27 15.55
C LEU A 222 -3.13 1.79 16.16
N LYS A 223 -3.10 2.98 16.79
CA LYS A 223 -4.29 3.67 17.30
C LYS A 223 -5.03 4.48 16.23
N LYS A 224 -4.42 4.68 15.06
CA LYS A 224 -5.00 5.41 13.93
C LYS A 224 -5.69 4.41 12.98
N SER A 225 -6.78 4.84 12.35
CA SER A 225 -7.47 4.02 11.34
C SER A 225 -6.77 4.18 9.97
N PRO A 226 -6.37 3.08 9.31
CA PRO A 226 -5.92 3.10 7.92
C PRO A 226 -7.11 3.02 6.92
N LEU A 227 -8.35 3.08 7.41
CA LEU A 227 -9.62 3.00 6.67
C LEU A 227 -10.58 4.11 7.06
#